data_AF-A0AAN8Y5Q4-F1
#
_entry.id   AF-A0AAN8Y5Q4-F1
#
_cell.length_a   1.000
_cell.length_b   1.000
_cell.length_c   1.000
_cell.angle_alpha   90.00
_cell.angle_beta   90.00
_cell.angle_gamma   90.00
#
_symmetry.space_group_name_H-M   'P 1'
#
loop_
_entity.id
_entity.type
_entity.pdbx_description
1 polymer ?
#
loop_
_entity_poly.entity_id
_entity_poly.type
_entity_poly.pdbx_seq_one_letter_code
_entity_poly.pdbx_strand_id
1 'polypeptide(L)'
;MDVTGKTKDNVKARLDLPEHCRRSKLHIQESANNKLLKPKASYSFTMEQKRKICEWVKSLKMPDGYASNLGKRADIEHGILHGMKSHDCHVFMEQLLAIAFCGLPENIWKPMAEISLFFKDLCSNTLRVENLVWMAKNIVVITNKLEKILPPGFFDVMEHLPIHLVHEALLGGPVQYRWMYPFERSIGKSKRGIKNKHRVEDCMVQVYLAKERSHFCSYYFDDHVSCLRNRPNRHDDTGNDPAVQSLSIFNQPGKGSKKRTLRKLTEKEKKSAELHVLLNCPEVQPFLDYFVSQYGHDQVFPSFITWYTNWVYNSKNAATFDQFFKDIS
;
A
#
# COMPACT_ATOMS: atom_id res chain seq x y z
N MET A 1 -0.10 3.13 -18.16
CA MET A 1 -1.11 2.20 -18.71
C MET A 1 -1.87 2.74 -19.93
N ASP A 2 -1.72 4.01 -20.35
CA ASP A 2 -2.30 4.64 -21.56
C ASP A 2 -3.67 4.05 -21.96
N VAL A 3 -4.68 4.36 -21.15
CA VAL A 3 -6.05 3.83 -21.27
C VAL A 3 -6.87 4.77 -22.13
N THR A 4 -7.49 4.25 -23.18
CA THR A 4 -8.33 5.01 -24.12
C THR A 4 -9.42 5.79 -23.37
N GLY A 5 -9.58 7.07 -23.72
CA GLY A 5 -10.57 7.96 -23.09
C GLY A 5 -10.21 8.48 -21.68
N LYS A 6 -9.14 7.97 -21.06
CA LYS A 6 -8.68 8.42 -19.73
C LYS A 6 -7.26 9.00 -19.73
N THR A 7 -6.53 8.81 -20.82
CA THR A 7 -5.15 9.31 -20.93
C THR A 7 -5.11 10.83 -21.07
N LYS A 8 -4.30 11.49 -20.24
CA LYS A 8 -3.97 12.91 -20.38
C LYS A 8 -2.92 13.17 -21.47
N ASP A 9 -2.31 12.10 -21.99
CA ASP A 9 -1.46 12.14 -23.18
C ASP A 9 -2.33 12.03 -24.44
N ASN A 10 -3.02 13.10 -24.80
CA ASN A 10 -3.89 13.14 -25.98
C ASN A 10 -3.27 13.99 -27.12
N VAL A 11 -3.92 13.99 -28.29
CA VAL A 11 -3.44 14.73 -29.48
C VAL A 11 -3.25 16.22 -29.19
N LYS A 12 -4.18 16.86 -28.49
CA LYS A 12 -4.08 18.29 -28.11
C LYS A 12 -2.85 18.54 -27.25
N ALA A 13 -2.68 17.76 -26.18
CA ALA A 13 -1.52 17.84 -25.31
C ALA A 13 -0.19 17.61 -26.03
N ARG A 14 -0.17 16.87 -27.15
CA ARG A 14 1.02 16.68 -28.00
C ARG A 14 1.25 17.83 -28.99
N LEU A 15 0.21 18.53 -29.42
CA LEU A 15 0.30 19.74 -30.25
C LEU A 15 0.78 20.95 -29.45
N ASP A 16 0.55 20.96 -28.15
CA ASP A 16 1.06 22.01 -27.24
C ASP A 16 2.55 21.83 -26.93
N LEU A 17 3.12 20.63 -27.17
CA LEU A 17 4.53 20.35 -26.84
C LEU A 17 5.50 21.26 -27.58
N PRO A 18 5.47 21.42 -28.93
CA PRO A 18 6.39 22.31 -29.63
C PRO A 18 6.45 23.74 -29.09
N GLU A 19 5.31 24.25 -28.58
CA GLU A 19 5.20 25.61 -28.05
C GLU A 19 5.74 25.73 -26.62
N HIS A 20 5.37 24.80 -25.74
CA HIS A 20 5.65 24.92 -24.30
C HIS A 20 6.76 23.99 -23.79
N CYS A 21 7.15 22.97 -24.55
CA CYS A 21 8.02 21.89 -24.11
C CYS A 21 9.00 21.45 -25.21
N ARG A 22 10.31 21.56 -24.98
CA ARG A 22 11.35 21.12 -25.93
C ARG A 22 11.49 19.58 -25.96
N ARG A 23 10.47 18.86 -26.44
CA ARG A 23 10.39 17.38 -26.46
C ARG A 23 10.07 16.85 -27.85
N SER A 24 10.98 17.10 -28.80
CA SER A 24 10.83 16.74 -30.22
C SER A 24 10.43 15.28 -30.46
N LYS A 25 10.92 14.34 -29.64
CA LYS A 25 10.58 12.91 -29.73
C LYS A 25 9.09 12.59 -29.51
N LEU A 26 8.34 13.51 -28.91
CA LEU A 26 6.92 13.35 -28.62
C LEU A 26 6.03 14.16 -29.57
N HIS A 27 6.60 14.98 -30.47
CA HIS A 27 5.82 15.78 -31.40
C HIS A 27 5.00 14.89 -32.34
N ILE A 28 3.82 15.38 -32.74
CA ILE A 28 3.02 14.71 -33.76
C ILE A 28 3.77 14.76 -35.09
N GLN A 29 3.76 13.64 -35.79
CA GLN A 29 4.36 13.51 -37.11
C GLN A 29 3.27 13.38 -38.16
N GLU A 30 3.46 14.00 -39.32
CA GLU A 30 2.61 13.76 -40.48
C GLU A 30 3.14 12.54 -41.24
N SER A 31 2.29 11.54 -41.43
CA SER A 31 2.59 10.40 -42.28
C SER A 31 2.37 10.76 -43.75
N ALA A 32 2.97 9.99 -44.67
CA ALA A 32 2.85 10.15 -46.13
C ALA A 32 1.41 10.23 -46.67
N ASN A 33 0.42 9.76 -45.90
CA ASN A 33 -1.00 9.79 -46.25
C ASN A 33 -1.79 10.92 -45.55
N ASN A 34 -1.14 12.02 -45.15
CA ASN A 34 -1.74 13.13 -44.37
C ASN A 34 -2.41 12.70 -43.06
N LYS A 35 -2.02 11.54 -42.50
CA LYS A 35 -2.50 11.08 -41.19
C LYS A 35 -1.55 11.55 -40.09
N LEU A 36 -2.12 12.19 -39.06
CA LEU A 36 -1.40 12.55 -37.84
C LEU A 36 -1.02 11.29 -37.07
N LEU A 37 0.28 11.10 -36.86
CA LEU A 37 0.84 9.98 -36.11
C LEU A 37 1.37 10.48 -34.76
N LYS A 38 0.80 9.96 -33.68
CA LYS A 38 1.26 10.22 -32.30
C LYS A 38 2.34 9.18 -31.94
N PRO A 39 3.62 9.57 -31.81
CA PRO A 39 4.66 8.63 -31.44
C PRO A 39 4.45 8.13 -30.00
N LYS A 40 4.77 6.86 -29.79
CA LYS A 40 4.69 6.21 -28.48
C LYS A 40 5.60 6.94 -27.48
N ALA A 41 5.05 7.34 -26.33
CA ALA A 41 5.85 7.94 -25.27
C ALA A 41 6.75 6.92 -24.57
N SER A 42 7.91 7.38 -24.10
CA SER A 42 8.82 6.58 -23.27
C SER A 42 8.23 6.18 -21.92
N TYR A 43 7.26 6.95 -21.40
CA TYR A 43 6.52 6.65 -20.17
C TYR A 43 5.31 5.72 -20.39
N SER A 44 5.11 5.20 -21.61
CA SER A 44 4.00 4.30 -21.95
C SER A 44 4.46 2.86 -22.14
N PHE A 45 3.83 1.93 -21.43
CA PHE A 45 4.05 0.50 -21.58
C PHE A 45 3.52 -0.07 -22.90
N THR A 46 4.20 -1.08 -23.44
CA THR A 46 3.63 -1.97 -24.48
C THR A 46 2.48 -2.79 -23.90
N MET A 47 1.61 -3.35 -24.75
CA MET A 47 0.53 -4.23 -24.28
C MET A 47 1.05 -5.47 -23.54
N GLU A 48 2.20 -6.02 -23.94
CA GLU A 48 2.84 -7.13 -23.22
C GLU A 48 3.28 -6.72 -21.81
N GLN A 49 3.88 -5.53 -21.66
CA GLN A 49 4.25 -5.01 -20.35
C GLN A 49 3.01 -4.73 -19.48
N LYS A 50 1.94 -4.17 -20.06
CA LYS A 50 0.66 -3.95 -19.36
C LYS A 50 0.07 -5.29 -18.85
N ARG A 51 0.14 -6.35 -19.66
CA ARG A 51 -0.30 -7.71 -19.27
C ARG A 51 0.47 -8.23 -18.07
N LYS A 52 1.80 -8.15 -18.09
CA LYS A 52 2.66 -8.54 -16.96
C LYS A 52 2.30 -7.79 -15.67
N ILE A 53 2.02 -6.48 -15.77
CA ILE A 53 1.56 -5.69 -14.62
C ILE A 53 0.20 -6.20 -14.12
N CYS A 54 -0.77 -6.42 -15.01
CA CYS A 54 -2.08 -6.94 -14.62
C CYS A 54 -2.00 -8.35 -14.00
N GLU A 55 -1.15 -9.23 -14.53
CA GLU A 55 -0.87 -10.56 -13.98
C GLU A 55 -0.28 -10.47 -12.57
N TRP A 56 0.70 -9.58 -12.37
CA TRP A 56 1.25 -9.29 -11.06
C TRP A 56 0.16 -8.75 -10.11
N VAL A 57 -0.66 -7.78 -10.53
CA VAL A 57 -1.76 -7.27 -9.70
C VAL A 57 -2.78 -8.39 -9.36
N LYS A 58 -3.03 -9.34 -10.28
CA LYS A 58 -3.87 -10.51 -10.00
C LYS A 58 -3.28 -11.46 -8.97
N SER A 59 -1.96 -11.58 -8.92
CA SER A 59 -1.28 -12.45 -7.96
C SER A 59 -1.14 -11.82 -6.57
N LEU A 60 -1.26 -10.49 -6.45
CA LEU A 60 -1.18 -9.79 -5.17
C LEU A 60 -2.18 -10.33 -4.14
N LYS A 61 -1.65 -10.55 -2.93
CA LYS A 61 -2.42 -10.86 -1.72
C LYS A 61 -2.13 -9.78 -0.69
N MET A 62 -3.17 -9.02 -0.35
CA MET A 62 -3.08 -7.97 0.66
C MET A 62 -3.57 -8.53 2.01
N PRO A 63 -3.05 -8.04 3.14
CA PRO A 63 -3.61 -8.35 4.45
C PRO A 63 -5.11 -8.04 4.52
N ASP A 64 -5.87 -8.80 5.30
CA ASP A 64 -7.31 -8.55 5.43
C ASP A 64 -7.55 -7.17 6.04
N GLY A 65 -8.55 -6.46 5.51
CA GLY A 65 -8.85 -5.08 5.90
C GLY A 65 -7.90 -4.03 5.35
N TYR A 66 -6.74 -4.39 4.78
CA TYR A 66 -5.75 -3.43 4.26
C TYR A 66 -6.09 -2.90 2.86
N ALA A 67 -6.62 -3.71 1.95
CA ALA A 67 -7.11 -3.26 0.65
C ALA A 67 -8.21 -4.20 0.15
N SER A 68 -8.98 -3.76 -0.85
CA SER A 68 -9.86 -4.70 -1.54
C SER A 68 -9.05 -5.70 -2.37
N ASN A 69 -9.71 -6.73 -2.89
CA ASN A 69 -9.05 -7.70 -3.77
C ASN A 69 -8.71 -7.01 -5.11
N LEU A 70 -7.51 -6.42 -5.18
CA LEU A 70 -6.99 -5.70 -6.35
C LEU A 70 -6.92 -6.58 -7.60
N GLY A 71 -6.74 -7.89 -7.44
CA GLY A 71 -6.75 -8.82 -8.57
C GLY A 71 -8.08 -8.86 -9.32
N LYS A 72 -9.21 -8.60 -8.64
CA LYS A 72 -10.52 -8.44 -9.32
C LYS A 72 -10.63 -7.14 -10.12
N ARG A 73 -9.68 -6.22 -9.95
CA ARG A 73 -9.63 -4.92 -10.63
C ARG A 73 -8.69 -4.92 -11.82
N ALA A 74 -7.95 -6.01 -12.04
CA ALA A 74 -7.01 -6.16 -13.14
C ALA A 74 -7.63 -6.94 -14.30
N ASP A 75 -7.64 -6.32 -15.48
CA ASP A 75 -7.99 -6.95 -16.75
C ASP A 75 -6.71 -7.18 -17.55
N ILE A 76 -6.37 -8.46 -17.76
CA ILE A 76 -5.16 -8.85 -18.49
C ILE A 76 -5.38 -8.69 -19.99
N GLU A 77 -6.56 -9.00 -20.51
CA GLU A 77 -6.84 -9.00 -21.95
C GLU A 77 -6.62 -7.59 -22.52
N HIS A 78 -7.24 -6.60 -21.85
CA HIS A 78 -7.16 -5.19 -22.21
C HIS A 78 -5.97 -4.46 -21.58
N GLY A 79 -5.27 -5.08 -20.61
CA GLY A 79 -4.12 -4.48 -19.93
C GLY A 79 -4.49 -3.22 -19.14
N ILE A 80 -5.63 -3.24 -18.41
CA ILE A 80 -6.15 -2.10 -17.65
C ILE A 80 -6.46 -2.47 -16.20
N LEU A 81 -6.37 -1.47 -15.32
CA LEU A 81 -6.90 -1.52 -13.97
C LEU A 81 -8.21 -0.74 -13.92
N HIS A 82 -9.28 -1.31 -13.40
CA HIS A 82 -10.61 -0.71 -13.40
C HIS A 82 -11.37 -0.95 -12.08
N GLY A 83 -12.28 -0.03 -11.74
CA GLY A 83 -13.17 -0.20 -10.58
C GLY A 83 -12.46 -0.21 -9.23
N MET A 84 -11.25 0.34 -9.14
CA MET A 84 -10.58 0.62 -7.87
C MET A 84 -11.33 1.74 -7.14
N LYS A 85 -11.56 1.56 -5.84
CA LYS A 85 -12.10 2.63 -4.99
C LYS A 85 -10.97 3.58 -4.57
N SER A 86 -11.30 4.77 -4.09
CA SER A 86 -10.32 5.78 -3.65
C SER A 86 -9.27 5.19 -2.70
N HIS A 87 -9.70 4.42 -1.70
CA HIS A 87 -8.79 3.73 -0.79
C HIS A 87 -7.83 2.75 -1.49
N ASP A 88 -8.32 1.98 -2.46
CA ASP A 88 -7.48 1.05 -3.23
C ASP A 88 -6.47 1.82 -4.09
N CYS A 89 -6.87 2.96 -4.66
CA CYS A 89 -5.98 3.85 -5.40
C CYS A 89 -4.88 4.44 -4.51
N HIS A 90 -5.19 4.80 -3.27
CA HIS A 90 -4.20 5.30 -2.31
C HIS A 90 -3.20 4.22 -1.91
N VAL A 91 -3.66 3.02 -1.58
CA VAL A 91 -2.76 1.88 -1.33
C VAL A 91 -1.87 1.62 -2.54
N PHE A 92 -2.44 1.72 -3.76
CA PHE A 92 -1.66 1.57 -4.97
C PHE A 92 -0.60 2.68 -5.11
N MET A 93 -0.97 3.93 -4.87
CA MET A 93 -0.08 5.09 -4.94
C MET A 93 1.07 5.01 -3.94
N GLU A 94 0.79 4.62 -2.69
CA GLU A 94 1.74 4.62 -1.58
C GLU A 94 2.68 3.40 -1.57
N GLN A 95 2.19 2.23 -1.99
CA GLN A 95 2.96 0.98 -1.83
C GLN A 95 3.28 0.27 -3.14
N LEU A 96 2.42 0.42 -4.15
CA LEU A 96 2.50 -0.42 -5.35
C LEU A 96 2.97 0.34 -6.58
N LEU A 97 2.90 1.67 -6.59
CA LEU A 97 3.20 2.50 -7.76
C LEU A 97 4.67 2.31 -8.20
N ALA A 98 5.61 2.44 -7.27
CA ALA A 98 7.02 2.22 -7.57
C ALA A 98 7.29 0.81 -8.14
N ILE A 99 6.61 -0.21 -7.63
CA ILE A 99 6.81 -1.60 -8.04
C ILE A 99 6.15 -1.85 -9.41
N ALA A 100 4.90 -1.41 -9.58
CA ALA A 100 4.13 -1.59 -10.80
C ALA A 100 4.81 -0.96 -12.01
N PHE A 101 5.55 0.14 -11.79
CA PHE A 101 6.19 0.91 -12.84
C PHE A 101 7.70 0.68 -12.97
N CYS A 102 8.28 -0.32 -12.28
CA CYS A 102 9.72 -0.60 -12.28
C CYS A 102 10.31 -0.98 -13.65
N GLY A 103 9.46 -1.41 -14.59
CA GLY A 103 9.87 -1.71 -15.96
C GLY A 103 10.04 -0.48 -16.88
N LEU A 104 9.83 0.74 -16.38
CA LEU A 104 10.09 1.97 -17.13
C LEU A 104 11.58 2.35 -17.07
N PRO A 105 12.08 3.15 -18.03
CA PRO A 105 13.41 3.74 -17.96
C PRO A 105 13.66 4.43 -16.62
N GLU A 106 14.89 4.32 -16.11
CA GLU A 106 15.26 4.79 -14.77
C GLU A 106 14.94 6.27 -14.54
N ASN A 107 15.17 7.11 -15.55
CA ASN A 107 14.88 8.54 -15.51
C ASN A 107 13.38 8.86 -15.41
N ILE A 108 12.50 7.89 -15.68
CA ILE A 108 11.05 7.99 -15.57
C ILE A 108 10.56 7.32 -14.28
N TRP A 109 11.08 6.12 -14.00
CA TRP A 109 10.70 5.34 -12.84
C TRP A 109 11.09 6.04 -11.53
N LYS A 110 12.30 6.63 -11.44
CA LYS A 110 12.77 7.28 -10.21
C LYS A 110 11.80 8.36 -9.70
N PRO A 111 11.35 9.34 -10.52
CA PRO A 111 10.35 10.31 -10.06
C PRO A 111 9.00 9.68 -9.67
N MET A 112 8.57 8.59 -10.32
CA MET A 112 7.36 7.85 -9.92
C MET A 112 7.53 7.13 -8.58
N ALA A 113 8.73 6.63 -8.28
CA ALA A 113 9.06 6.05 -6.99
C ALA A 113 9.15 7.15 -5.91
N GLU A 114 9.76 8.30 -6.21
CA GLU A 114 9.87 9.43 -5.28
C GLU A 114 8.49 9.94 -4.85
N ILE A 115 7.53 10.12 -5.77
CA ILE A 115 6.18 10.55 -5.40
C ILE A 115 5.43 9.48 -4.61
N SER A 116 5.64 8.19 -4.90
CA SER A 116 5.07 7.07 -4.14
C SER A 116 5.56 7.07 -2.69
N LEU A 117 6.87 7.27 -2.50
CA LEU A 117 7.51 7.39 -1.20
C LEU A 117 7.03 8.63 -0.45
N PHE A 118 6.91 9.77 -1.13
CA PHE A 118 6.37 10.99 -0.53
C PHE A 118 4.99 10.76 0.10
N PHE A 119 4.06 10.11 -0.63
CA PHE A 119 2.74 9.81 -0.08
C PHE A 119 2.80 8.77 1.05
N LYS A 120 3.67 7.76 0.92
CA LYS A 120 3.89 6.78 1.99
C LYS A 120 4.34 7.44 3.29
N ASP A 121 5.29 8.36 3.23
CA ASP A 121 5.82 9.06 4.39
C ASP A 121 4.79 10.04 4.98
N LEU A 122 4.07 10.75 4.11
CA LEU A 122 3.03 11.71 4.50
C LEU A 122 1.85 11.01 5.22
N CYS A 123 1.51 9.80 4.78
CA CYS A 123 0.44 8.98 5.32
C CYS A 123 0.89 8.08 6.49
N SER A 124 2.12 8.24 6.98
CA SER A 124 2.60 7.52 8.16
C SER A 124 1.73 7.82 9.39
N ASN A 125 1.64 6.83 10.28
CA ASN A 125 0.94 6.98 11.57
C ASN A 125 1.63 7.98 12.50
N THR A 126 2.93 8.22 12.27
CA THR A 126 3.79 9.10 13.07
C THR A 126 4.54 10.02 12.13
N LEU A 127 4.41 11.34 12.36
CA LEU A 127 5.07 12.36 11.57
C LEU A 127 6.07 13.11 12.44
N ARG A 128 7.33 13.20 11.97
CA ARG A 128 8.35 14.05 12.58
C ARG A 128 8.37 15.39 11.87
N VAL A 129 8.35 16.47 12.64
CA VAL A 129 8.32 17.84 12.10
C VAL A 129 9.53 18.11 11.18
N GLU A 130 10.72 17.65 11.58
CA GLU A 130 11.95 17.77 10.77
C GLU A 130 11.80 17.12 9.39
N ASN A 131 11.22 15.91 9.33
CA ASN A 131 10.96 15.21 8.08
C ASN A 131 9.96 15.98 7.22
N LEU A 132 8.89 16.53 7.82
CA LEU A 132 7.90 17.33 7.09
C LEU A 132 8.53 18.59 6.47
N VAL A 133 9.41 19.30 7.19
CA VAL A 133 10.12 20.47 6.63
C VAL A 133 10.95 20.08 5.40
N TRP A 134 11.61 18.92 5.43
CA TRP A 134 12.36 18.42 4.28
C TRP A 134 11.43 17.99 3.14
N MET A 135 10.35 17.28 3.45
CA MET A 135 9.34 16.86 2.47
C MET A 135 8.70 18.04 1.74
N ALA A 136 8.45 19.16 2.42
CA ALA A 136 7.89 20.38 1.83
C ALA A 136 8.82 20.96 0.73
N LYS A 137 10.13 20.87 0.91
CA LYS A 137 11.11 21.29 -0.10
C LYS A 137 11.17 20.28 -1.26
N ASN A 138 11.13 19.00 -0.92
CA ASN A 138 11.30 17.93 -1.90
C ASN A 138 10.13 17.73 -2.83
N ILE A 139 8.90 17.89 -2.35
CA ILE A 139 7.71 17.71 -3.20
C ILE A 139 7.74 18.63 -4.41
N VAL A 140 8.23 19.87 -4.26
CA VAL A 140 8.43 20.81 -5.38
C VAL A 140 9.41 20.24 -6.41
N VAL A 141 10.51 19.62 -5.96
CA VAL A 141 11.48 18.99 -6.85
C VAL A 141 10.90 17.75 -7.55
N ILE A 142 10.15 16.92 -6.81
CA ILE A 142 9.49 15.71 -7.33
C ILE A 142 8.47 16.09 -8.41
N THR A 143 7.61 17.07 -8.15
CA THR A 143 6.63 17.57 -9.11
C THR A 143 7.32 18.12 -10.35
N ASN A 144 8.38 18.94 -10.21
CA ASN A 144 9.16 19.43 -11.34
C ASN A 144 9.82 18.31 -12.17
N LYS A 145 10.30 17.23 -11.52
CA LYS A 145 10.83 16.06 -12.23
C LYS A 145 9.74 15.35 -13.03
N LEU A 146 8.56 15.16 -12.46
CA LEU A 146 7.41 14.55 -13.14
C LEU A 146 6.94 15.44 -14.31
N GLU A 147 6.90 16.76 -14.11
CA GLU A 147 6.54 17.74 -15.15
C GLU A 147 7.44 17.63 -16.37
N LYS A 148 8.75 17.41 -16.18
CA LYS A 148 9.71 17.19 -17.27
C LYS A 148 9.45 15.92 -18.08
N ILE A 149 8.69 14.96 -17.55
CA ILE A 149 8.47 13.66 -18.17
C ILE A 149 7.08 13.58 -18.80
N LEU A 150 6.06 13.89 -18.03
CA LEU A 150 4.65 13.75 -18.41
C LEU A 150 4.17 14.96 -19.21
N PRO A 151 3.14 14.82 -20.06
CA PRO A 151 2.67 15.90 -20.91
C PRO A 151 2.07 17.04 -20.07
N PRO A 152 2.12 18.31 -20.52
CA PRO A 152 1.57 19.46 -19.80
C PRO A 152 0.10 19.28 -19.39
N GLY A 153 -0.72 18.69 -20.26
CA GLY A 153 -2.13 18.41 -19.96
C GLY A 153 -2.37 17.40 -18.81
N PHE A 154 -1.32 16.75 -18.30
CA PHE A 154 -1.40 15.94 -17.08
C PHE A 154 -1.41 16.80 -15.81
N PHE A 155 -0.73 17.95 -15.79
CA PHE A 155 -0.62 18.80 -14.60
C PHE A 155 -1.72 19.86 -14.61
N ASP A 156 -2.86 19.51 -14.04
CA ASP A 156 -3.85 20.49 -13.61
C ASP A 156 -3.65 20.83 -12.12
N VAL A 157 -4.53 21.66 -11.57
CA VAL A 157 -4.40 22.14 -10.18
C VAL A 157 -4.31 20.97 -9.20
N MET A 158 -4.91 19.82 -9.50
CA MET A 158 -4.94 18.65 -8.63
C MET A 158 -3.55 18.04 -8.44
N GLU A 159 -2.74 17.97 -9.50
CA GLU A 159 -1.38 17.40 -9.43
C GLU A 159 -0.40 18.28 -8.64
N HIS A 160 -0.74 19.55 -8.38
CA HIS A 160 0.05 20.48 -7.54
C HIS A 160 -0.39 20.51 -6.07
N LEU A 161 -1.57 19.98 -5.73
CA LEU A 161 -2.05 19.89 -4.35
C LEU A 161 -1.08 19.22 -3.36
N PRO A 162 -0.26 18.21 -3.73
CA PRO A 162 0.70 17.60 -2.82
C PRO A 162 1.65 18.58 -2.13
N ILE A 163 1.92 19.74 -2.76
CA ILE A 163 2.76 20.80 -2.19
C ILE A 163 2.13 21.37 -0.91
N HIS A 164 0.80 21.43 -0.84
CA HIS A 164 0.06 21.95 0.32
C HIS A 164 -0.16 20.90 1.41
N LEU A 165 -0.17 19.62 1.05
CA LEU A 165 -0.46 18.54 2.00
C LEU A 165 0.54 18.48 3.16
N VAL A 166 1.80 18.86 2.93
CA VAL A 166 2.81 18.88 3.98
C VAL A 166 2.54 19.98 4.99
N HIS A 167 2.15 21.17 4.53
CA HIS A 167 1.76 22.26 5.42
C HIS A 167 0.49 21.90 6.20
N GLU A 168 -0.47 21.28 5.52
CA GLU A 168 -1.66 20.74 6.17
C GLU A 168 -1.30 19.70 7.24
N ALA A 169 -0.33 18.81 7.00
CA ALA A 169 0.21 17.86 7.98
C ALA A 169 0.89 18.53 9.17
N LEU A 170 1.63 19.62 8.95
CA LEU A 170 2.25 20.41 10.02
C LEU A 170 1.20 21.06 10.94
N LEU A 171 0.11 21.57 10.37
CA LEU A 171 -0.93 22.25 11.15
C LEU A 171 -1.89 21.29 11.86
N GLY A 172 -2.34 20.25 11.17
CA GLY A 172 -3.40 19.36 11.65
C GLY A 172 -2.93 17.96 12.05
N GLY A 173 -1.62 17.71 12.08
CA GLY A 173 -1.05 16.43 12.47
C GLY A 173 -1.24 15.31 11.43
N PRO A 174 -1.18 14.03 11.86
CA PRO A 174 -1.25 12.87 10.98
C PRO A 174 -2.48 12.86 10.05
N VAL A 175 -2.26 12.52 8.80
CA VAL A 175 -3.25 12.59 7.72
C VAL A 175 -4.42 11.61 7.91
N GLN A 176 -4.17 10.47 8.55
CA GLN A 176 -5.13 9.38 8.76
C GLN A 176 -6.48 9.80 9.39
N TYR A 177 -6.48 10.84 10.23
CA TYR A 177 -7.69 11.32 10.91
C TYR A 177 -8.49 12.34 10.10
N ARG A 178 -7.91 12.85 9.02
CA ARG A 178 -8.48 13.95 8.21
C ARG A 178 -8.88 13.50 6.81
N TRP A 179 -8.57 12.26 6.46
CA TRP A 179 -9.09 11.63 5.26
C TRP A 179 -10.59 11.46 5.28
N MET A 180 -11.18 11.42 4.09
CA MET A 180 -12.61 11.15 3.92
C MET A 180 -12.99 9.69 4.22
N TYR A 181 -12.04 8.74 4.23
CA TYR A 181 -12.37 7.31 4.33
C TYR A 181 -13.09 6.89 5.62
N PRO A 182 -12.72 7.35 6.83
CA PRO A 182 -13.48 7.06 8.03
C PRO A 182 -14.93 7.54 7.93
N PHE A 183 -15.14 8.74 7.37
CA PHE A 183 -16.46 9.33 7.17
C PHE A 183 -17.26 8.58 6.11
N GLU A 184 -16.69 8.31 4.94
CA GLU A 184 -17.32 7.52 3.88
C GLU A 184 -17.68 6.11 4.35
N ARG A 185 -16.83 5.48 5.17
CA ARG A 185 -17.08 4.17 5.75
C ARG A 185 -18.24 4.22 6.74
N SER A 186 -18.34 5.28 7.54
CA SER A 186 -19.46 5.52 8.45
C SER A 186 -20.77 5.71 7.67
N ILE A 187 -20.77 6.59 6.66
CA ILE A 187 -21.90 6.82 5.76
C ILE A 187 -22.31 5.53 5.05
N GLY A 188 -21.35 4.72 4.60
CA GLY A 188 -21.60 3.42 3.99
C GLY A 188 -22.27 2.43 4.93
N LYS A 189 -21.94 2.45 6.23
CA LYS A 189 -22.64 1.64 7.26
C LYS A 189 -24.09 2.09 7.41
N SER A 190 -24.34 3.39 7.44
CA SER A 190 -25.70 3.96 7.54
C SER A 190 -26.53 3.64 6.30
N LYS A 191 -25.95 3.78 5.10
CA LYS A 191 -26.61 3.47 3.82
C LYS A 191 -27.14 2.04 3.73
N ARG A 192 -26.44 1.06 4.29
CA ARG A 192 -26.90 -0.34 4.34
C ARG A 192 -28.14 -0.55 5.20
N GLY A 193 -28.44 0.37 6.11
CA GLY A 193 -29.63 0.34 6.96
C GLY A 193 -30.86 0.97 6.32
N ILE A 194 -30.70 1.71 5.21
CA ILE A 194 -31.82 2.41 4.56
C ILE A 194 -32.68 1.38 3.81
N LYS A 195 -33.88 1.11 4.35
CA LYS A 195 -34.89 0.27 3.69
C LYS A 195 -35.85 1.07 2.82
N ASN A 196 -36.13 2.33 3.18
CA ASN A 196 -37.00 3.23 2.42
C ASN A 196 -36.25 4.52 2.04
N LYS A 197 -36.04 4.75 0.74
CA LYS A 197 -35.35 5.94 0.23
C LYS A 197 -36.16 7.24 0.35
N HIS A 198 -37.47 7.16 0.57
CA HIS A 198 -38.32 8.34 0.78
C HIS A 198 -38.25 8.88 2.21
N ARG A 199 -37.67 8.11 3.14
CA ARG A 199 -37.53 8.45 4.57
C ARG A 199 -36.17 8.00 5.10
N VAL A 200 -35.12 8.57 4.53
CA VAL A 200 -33.73 8.18 4.82
C VAL A 200 -33.38 8.43 6.29
N GLU A 201 -33.77 9.59 6.81
CA GLU A 201 -33.52 10.02 8.19
C GLU A 201 -34.17 9.06 9.19
N ASP A 202 -35.46 8.77 9.02
CA ASP A 202 -36.19 7.80 9.86
C ASP A 202 -35.52 6.42 9.84
N CYS A 203 -35.11 5.93 8.66
CA CYS A 203 -34.43 4.64 8.54
C CYS A 203 -33.08 4.64 9.29
N MET A 204 -32.33 5.74 9.19
CA MET A 204 -31.05 5.88 9.89
C MET A 204 -31.23 5.88 11.40
N VAL A 205 -32.21 6.63 11.92
CA VAL A 205 -32.54 6.68 13.35
C VAL A 205 -32.99 5.31 13.84
N GLN A 206 -33.89 4.63 13.12
CA GLN A 206 -34.34 3.28 13.50
C GLN A 206 -33.20 2.27 13.59
N VAL A 207 -32.29 2.26 12.62
CA VAL A 207 -31.14 1.35 12.62
C VAL A 207 -30.15 1.70 13.72
N TYR A 208 -29.98 2.98 14.03
CA TYR A 208 -29.16 3.42 15.15
C TYR A 208 -29.75 2.95 16.48
N LEU A 209 -31.04 3.22 16.74
CA LEU A 209 -31.75 2.78 17.94
C LEU A 209 -31.73 1.27 18.10
N ALA A 210 -31.91 0.51 17.02
CA ALA A 210 -31.84 -0.94 17.06
C ALA A 210 -30.44 -1.43 17.49
N LYS A 211 -29.36 -0.84 16.93
CA LYS A 211 -27.99 -1.17 17.33
C LYS A 211 -27.70 -0.82 18.78
N GLU A 212 -28.15 0.36 19.21
CA GLU A 212 -27.97 0.83 20.58
C GLU A 212 -28.69 -0.07 21.58
N ARG A 213 -29.97 -0.41 21.33
CA ARG A 213 -30.73 -1.37 22.15
C ARG A 213 -30.04 -2.74 22.19
N SER A 214 -29.60 -3.28 21.04
CA SER A 214 -28.86 -4.54 21.01
C SER A 214 -27.54 -4.47 21.79
N HIS A 215 -26.85 -3.33 21.75
CA HIS A 215 -25.63 -3.10 22.52
C HIS A 215 -25.91 -3.06 24.02
N PHE A 216 -26.95 -2.35 24.47
CA PHE A 216 -27.36 -2.34 25.87
C PHE A 216 -27.81 -3.71 26.38
N CYS A 217 -28.64 -4.43 25.60
CA CYS A 217 -29.04 -5.79 25.95
C CYS A 217 -27.83 -6.73 26.10
N SER A 218 -26.73 -6.48 25.37
CA SER A 218 -25.52 -7.31 25.43
C SER A 218 -24.76 -7.28 26.76
N TYR A 219 -25.10 -6.37 27.67
CA TYR A 219 -24.57 -6.35 29.04
C TYR A 219 -25.32 -7.30 29.98
N TYR A 220 -26.54 -7.72 29.61
CA TYR A 220 -27.35 -8.64 30.40
C TYR A 220 -27.21 -10.09 29.97
N PHE A 221 -26.50 -10.34 28.86
CA PHE A 221 -26.19 -11.70 28.41
C PHE A 221 -24.85 -12.15 28.99
N ASP A 222 -24.75 -13.45 29.28
CA ASP A 222 -23.50 -14.09 29.67
C ASP A 222 -22.42 -13.93 28.59
N ASP A 223 -21.16 -13.94 29.01
CA ASP A 223 -20.01 -13.65 28.12
C ASP A 223 -19.86 -14.62 26.95
N HIS A 224 -20.43 -15.82 27.03
CA HIS A 224 -20.40 -16.81 25.96
C HIS A 224 -21.44 -16.54 24.84
N VAL A 225 -22.42 -15.66 25.07
CA VAL A 225 -23.44 -15.31 24.08
C VAL A 225 -22.88 -14.32 23.08
N SER A 226 -22.78 -14.71 21.81
CA SER A 226 -22.21 -13.83 20.78
C SER A 226 -23.08 -12.61 20.51
N CYS A 227 -22.55 -11.44 20.85
CA CYS A 227 -23.14 -10.12 20.71
C CYS A 227 -22.18 -9.18 19.98
N LEU A 228 -22.64 -7.99 19.59
CA LEU A 228 -21.75 -7.00 18.94
C LEU A 228 -20.54 -6.62 19.82
N ARG A 229 -20.71 -6.68 21.16
CA ARG A 229 -19.72 -6.32 22.19
C ARG A 229 -18.55 -7.30 22.29
N ASN A 230 -18.84 -8.60 22.28
CA ASN A 230 -17.87 -9.68 22.51
C ASN A 230 -17.63 -10.52 21.24
N ARG A 231 -18.17 -10.10 20.09
CA ARG A 231 -17.90 -10.79 18.83
C ARG A 231 -16.39 -10.68 18.53
N PRO A 232 -15.68 -11.81 18.45
CA PRO A 232 -14.26 -11.79 18.16
C PRO A 232 -14.02 -11.14 16.80
N ASN A 233 -12.83 -10.57 16.64
CA ASN A 233 -12.39 -10.10 15.34
C ASN A 233 -12.48 -11.23 14.31
N ARG A 234 -12.59 -10.88 13.03
CA ARG A 234 -12.91 -11.86 11.96
C ARG A 234 -11.95 -13.05 11.88
N HIS A 235 -10.72 -12.89 12.41
CA HIS A 235 -9.66 -13.91 12.45
C HIS A 235 -9.29 -14.35 13.86
N ASP A 236 -9.89 -13.77 14.89
CA ASP A 236 -9.58 -14.06 16.29
C ASP A 236 -10.29 -15.36 16.69
N ASP A 237 -9.51 -16.43 16.76
CA ASP A 237 -9.95 -17.70 17.31
C ASP A 237 -9.59 -17.67 18.80
N THR A 238 -10.51 -17.22 19.65
CA THR A 238 -10.49 -17.17 21.14
C THR A 238 -9.84 -18.37 21.90
N GLY A 239 -9.34 -19.40 21.22
CA GLY A 239 -8.50 -20.44 21.79
C GLY A 239 -7.03 -20.02 21.83
N ASN A 240 -6.56 -19.58 23.00
CA ASN A 240 -5.16 -19.80 23.35
C ASN A 240 -4.98 -21.33 23.46
N ASP A 241 -4.05 -21.89 22.70
CA ASP A 241 -3.54 -23.23 23.00
C ASP A 241 -2.45 -23.10 24.05
N PRO A 242 -2.71 -23.39 25.34
CA PRO A 242 -1.71 -23.25 26.40
C PRO A 242 -0.55 -24.23 26.26
N ALA A 243 -0.63 -25.21 25.33
CA ALA A 243 0.42 -26.19 25.08
C ALA A 243 1.55 -25.69 24.18
N VAL A 244 1.38 -24.55 23.49
CA VAL A 244 2.39 -24.01 22.58
C VAL A 244 2.92 -22.69 23.13
N GLN A 245 4.13 -22.69 23.69
CA GLN A 245 4.93 -21.47 23.87
C GLN A 245 5.30 -20.96 22.47
N SER A 246 4.34 -20.37 21.76
CA SER A 246 4.61 -19.80 20.45
C SER A 246 5.33 -18.47 20.66
N LEU A 247 6.23 -18.12 19.72
CA LEU A 247 6.96 -16.85 19.74
C LEU A 247 5.95 -15.69 19.95
N SER A 248 6.35 -14.60 20.60
CA SER A 248 5.48 -13.44 20.84
C SER A 248 4.75 -12.95 19.58
N ILE A 249 5.41 -13.08 18.42
CA ILE A 249 4.88 -12.77 17.08
C ILE A 249 3.85 -13.79 16.53
N PHE A 250 3.83 -15.02 17.03
CA PHE A 250 2.91 -16.10 16.60
C PHE A 250 1.79 -16.40 17.61
N ASN A 251 1.74 -15.71 18.76
CA ASN A 251 0.72 -15.88 19.80
C ASN A 251 -0.68 -15.35 19.42
N GLN A 252 -0.93 -15.03 18.15
CA GLN A 252 -2.26 -14.66 17.68
C GLN A 252 -2.92 -15.87 17.01
N PRO A 253 -3.82 -16.58 17.71
CA PRO A 253 -4.57 -17.68 17.11
C PRO A 253 -5.42 -17.15 15.95
N GLY A 254 -5.16 -17.68 14.75
CA GLY A 254 -5.74 -17.20 13.51
C GLY A 254 -6.56 -18.27 12.79
N LYS A 255 -7.77 -17.92 12.35
CA LYS A 255 -8.58 -18.83 11.53
C LYS A 255 -8.02 -18.98 10.13
N GLY A 256 -7.25 -20.05 9.90
CA GLY A 256 -6.80 -20.41 8.56
C GLY A 256 -7.97 -20.52 7.58
N SER A 257 -7.79 -20.01 6.35
CA SER A 257 -8.80 -20.10 5.29
C SER A 257 -9.40 -21.51 5.20
N LYS A 258 -10.73 -21.60 5.04
CA LYS A 258 -11.45 -22.89 4.86
C LYS A 258 -10.91 -23.71 3.68
N LYS A 259 -10.30 -23.03 2.70
CA LYS A 259 -9.54 -23.65 1.61
C LYS A 259 -8.06 -23.45 1.89
N ARG A 260 -7.38 -24.53 2.27
CA ARG A 260 -5.92 -24.56 2.46
C ARG A 260 -5.30 -25.26 1.26
N THR A 261 -4.31 -24.63 0.65
CA THR A 261 -3.46 -25.26 -0.36
C THR A 261 -2.05 -25.28 0.17
N LEU A 262 -1.46 -26.48 0.25
CA LEU A 262 -0.06 -26.63 0.62
C LEU A 262 0.79 -26.08 -0.53
N ARG A 263 1.64 -25.11 -0.23
CA ARG A 263 2.61 -24.55 -1.18
C ARG A 263 3.98 -24.56 -0.52
N LYS A 264 4.97 -25.14 -1.19
CA LYS A 264 6.38 -24.99 -0.79
C LYS A 264 6.85 -23.59 -1.15
N LEU A 265 7.41 -22.87 -0.19
CA LEU A 265 8.05 -21.57 -0.44
C LEU A 265 9.33 -21.79 -1.24
N THR A 266 9.63 -20.87 -2.14
CA THR A 266 10.96 -20.80 -2.75
C THR A 266 12.00 -20.34 -1.74
N GLU A 267 13.29 -20.64 -1.94
CA GLU A 267 14.37 -20.18 -1.04
C GLU A 267 14.36 -18.67 -0.83
N LYS A 268 14.03 -17.90 -1.87
CA LYS A 268 13.92 -16.43 -1.76
C LYS A 268 12.73 -16.00 -0.90
N GLU A 269 11.58 -16.64 -1.06
CA GLU A 269 10.41 -16.36 -0.22
C GLU A 269 10.64 -16.78 1.23
N LYS A 270 11.31 -17.93 1.43
CA LYS A 270 11.67 -18.42 2.76
C LYS A 270 12.60 -17.45 3.48
N LYS A 271 13.70 -17.04 2.85
CA LYS A 271 14.60 -16.00 3.39
C LYS A 271 13.89 -14.70 3.68
N SER A 272 12.98 -14.27 2.80
CA SER A 272 12.21 -13.05 3.02
C SER A 272 11.26 -13.17 4.21
N ALA A 273 10.65 -14.34 4.42
CA ALA A 273 9.77 -14.60 5.56
C ALA A 273 10.56 -14.69 6.86
N GLU A 274 11.68 -15.42 6.88
CA GLU A 274 12.61 -15.51 8.01
C GLU A 274 13.10 -14.11 8.42
N LEU A 275 13.57 -13.30 7.46
CA LEU A 275 14.01 -11.93 7.73
C LEU A 275 12.87 -11.10 8.32
N HIS A 276 11.66 -11.21 7.77
CA HIS A 276 10.52 -10.47 8.27
C HIS A 276 10.19 -10.83 9.71
N VAL A 277 10.23 -12.11 10.07
CA VAL A 277 9.99 -12.57 11.44
C VAL A 277 11.04 -11.98 12.38
N LEU A 278 12.33 -12.09 12.05
CA LEU A 278 13.41 -11.57 12.88
C LEU A 278 13.33 -10.03 13.07
N LEU A 279 13.04 -9.29 12.01
CA LEU A 279 12.94 -7.83 12.07
C LEU A 279 11.72 -7.32 12.85
N ASN A 280 10.70 -8.15 13.06
CA ASN A 280 9.48 -7.78 13.80
C ASN A 280 9.39 -8.45 15.16
N CYS A 281 10.44 -9.15 15.61
CA CYS A 281 10.53 -9.78 16.91
C CYS A 281 11.21 -8.78 17.89
N PRO A 282 10.50 -8.25 18.90
CA PRO A 282 11.08 -7.29 19.86
C PRO A 282 12.35 -7.81 20.54
N GLU A 283 12.40 -9.11 20.80
CA GLU A 283 13.52 -9.82 21.44
C GLU A 283 14.78 -9.82 20.55
N VAL A 284 14.62 -9.73 19.23
CA VAL A 284 15.73 -9.71 18.25
C VAL A 284 16.24 -8.29 17.98
N GLN A 285 15.46 -7.26 18.34
CA GLN A 285 15.79 -5.85 18.09
C GLN A 285 17.19 -5.43 18.56
N PRO A 286 17.69 -5.83 19.75
CA PRO A 286 19.03 -5.45 20.19
C PRO A 286 20.16 -5.98 19.28
N PHE A 287 19.96 -7.15 18.67
CA PHE A 287 20.92 -7.74 17.74
C PHE A 287 20.90 -7.03 16.40
N LEU A 288 19.72 -6.61 15.95
CA LEU A 288 19.58 -5.81 14.75
C LEU A 288 20.29 -4.46 14.92
N ASP A 289 20.08 -3.78 16.04
CA ASP A 289 20.72 -2.49 16.33
C ASP A 289 22.25 -2.64 16.40
N TYR A 290 22.75 -3.71 17.04
CA TYR A 290 24.17 -4.03 17.05
C TYR A 290 24.70 -4.28 15.63
N PHE A 291 24.01 -5.11 14.83
CA PHE A 291 24.41 -5.39 13.45
C PHE A 291 24.46 -4.12 12.60
N VAL A 292 23.43 -3.28 12.67
CA VAL A 292 23.36 -2.01 11.94
C VAL A 292 24.50 -1.07 12.37
N SER A 293 24.85 -1.05 13.66
CA SER A 293 25.99 -0.24 14.14
C SER A 293 27.34 -0.65 13.54
N GLN A 294 27.51 -1.94 13.23
CA GLN A 294 28.78 -2.50 12.73
C GLN A 294 28.86 -2.53 11.20
N TYR A 295 27.76 -2.87 10.53
CA TYR A 295 27.74 -3.19 9.10
C TYR A 295 26.89 -2.22 8.26
N GLY A 296 26.12 -1.34 8.92
CA GLY A 296 25.22 -0.40 8.26
C GLY A 296 23.88 -1.00 7.85
N HIS A 297 22.90 -0.13 7.58
CA HIS A 297 21.53 -0.52 7.22
C HIS A 297 21.45 -1.30 5.90
N ASP A 298 22.34 -1.03 4.94
CA ASP A 298 22.30 -1.65 3.61
C ASP A 298 22.59 -3.16 3.66
N GLN A 299 23.28 -3.63 4.71
CA GLN A 299 23.66 -5.04 4.87
C GLN A 299 22.60 -5.90 5.56
N VAL A 300 21.52 -5.28 6.08
CA VAL A 300 20.48 -5.99 6.82
C VAL A 300 19.80 -7.03 5.94
N PHE A 301 19.31 -6.63 4.77
CA PHE A 301 18.62 -7.54 3.86
C PHE A 301 19.51 -8.68 3.31
N PRO A 302 20.76 -8.44 2.85
CA PRO A 302 21.58 -9.50 2.27
C PRO A 302 22.20 -10.46 3.29
N SER A 303 22.51 -10.02 4.51
CA SER A 303 23.43 -10.76 5.38
C SER A 303 23.01 -10.92 6.84
N PHE A 304 21.97 -10.22 7.31
CA PHE A 304 21.58 -10.26 8.72
C PHE A 304 21.19 -11.65 9.19
N ILE A 305 20.39 -12.41 8.42
CA ILE A 305 19.99 -13.77 8.82
C ILE A 305 21.22 -14.64 9.06
N THR A 306 22.11 -14.72 8.06
CA THR A 306 23.32 -15.55 8.17
C THR A 306 24.20 -15.12 9.35
N TRP A 307 24.33 -13.81 9.58
CA TRP A 307 25.06 -13.30 10.73
C TRP A 307 24.39 -13.67 12.04
N TYR A 308 23.08 -13.50 12.15
CA TYR A 308 22.29 -13.77 13.35
C TYR A 308 22.34 -15.26 13.70
N THR A 309 22.10 -16.15 12.73
CA THR A 309 22.22 -17.60 12.92
C THR A 309 23.64 -17.97 13.39
N ASN A 310 24.68 -17.45 12.74
CA ASN A 310 26.06 -17.71 13.17
C ASN A 310 26.38 -17.15 14.57
N TRP A 311 25.79 -16.01 14.94
CA TRP A 311 25.99 -15.36 16.23
C TRP A 311 25.37 -16.15 17.38
N VAL A 312 24.14 -16.62 17.18
CA VAL A 312 23.38 -17.42 18.16
C VAL A 312 24.02 -18.81 18.35
N TYR A 313 24.47 -19.45 17.27
CA TYR A 313 25.10 -20.78 17.31
C TYR A 313 26.62 -20.76 17.56
N ASN A 314 27.23 -19.58 17.73
CA ASN A 314 28.65 -19.50 18.07
C ASN A 314 28.91 -20.15 19.43
N SER A 315 29.82 -21.12 19.50
CA SER A 315 30.11 -21.89 20.72
C SER A 315 30.50 -21.02 21.93
N LYS A 316 31.00 -19.80 21.72
CA LYS A 316 31.29 -18.83 22.79
C LYS A 316 30.05 -18.17 23.39
N ASN A 317 28.96 -18.07 22.62
CA ASN A 317 27.71 -17.42 23.01
C ASN A 317 26.53 -18.41 23.16
N ALA A 318 26.70 -19.65 22.71
CA ALA A 318 25.65 -20.67 22.68
C ALA A 318 25.13 -21.08 24.06
N ALA A 319 25.93 -20.88 25.12
CA ALA A 319 25.54 -21.09 26.52
C ALA A 319 24.78 -19.89 27.12
N THR A 320 24.84 -18.73 26.47
CA THR A 320 24.22 -17.47 26.92
C THR A 320 22.84 -17.25 26.31
N PHE A 321 22.57 -17.86 25.16
CA PHE A 321 21.27 -17.74 24.48
C PHE A 321 20.32 -18.87 24.85
N ASP A 322 19.13 -18.47 25.30
CA ASP A 322 17.99 -19.35 25.50
C ASP A 322 17.60 -20.07 24.20
N GLN A 323 16.97 -21.24 24.33
CA GLN A 323 16.50 -22.07 23.22
C GLN A 323 15.59 -21.28 22.26
N PHE A 324 14.84 -20.31 22.78
CA PHE A 324 14.05 -19.35 22.00
C PHE A 324 14.82 -18.71 20.83
N PHE A 325 16.04 -18.20 21.08
CA PHE A 325 16.81 -17.50 20.04
C PHE A 325 17.36 -18.45 18.97
N LYS A 326 17.52 -19.73 19.30
CA LYS A 326 17.94 -20.80 18.39
C LYS A 326 16.78 -21.31 17.54
N ASP A 327 15.58 -21.35 18.10
CA ASP A 327 14.38 -21.81 17.40
C ASP A 327 13.87 -20.79 16.36
N ILE A 328 14.21 -19.51 16.53
CA ILE A 328 13.84 -18.43 15.59
C ILE A 328 14.92 -18.11 14.53
N SER A 329 16.14 -18.63 14.68
CA SER A 329 17.31 -18.37 13.81
C SER A 329 17.47 -19.34 12.65
#